data_AF-A0A8H3B3H1-F1
#
_entry.id   AF-A0A8H3B3H1-F1
#
_cell.length_a   1.000
_cell.length_b   1.000
_cell.length_c   1.000
_cell.angle_alpha   90.00
_cell.angle_beta   90.00
_cell.angle_gamma   90.00
#
_symmetry.space_group_name_H-M   'P 1'
#
loop_
_entity.id
_entity.type
_entity.pdbx_description
1 polymer ?
#
loop_
_entity_poly.entity_id
_entity_poly.type
_entity_poly.pdbx_seq_one_letter_code
_entity_poly.pdbx_strand_id
1 'polypeptide(L)' 'MPDAVETYKNILESRDKAIRESWVKTMEARLVREELQKCQRYEGVNHYQSCKELAEKYIDLLKDAKVKGYTTIDA' A
#
# COMPACT_ATOMS: atom_id res chain seq x y z
N MET A 1 25.59 -21.58 20.17
CA MET A 1 26.06 -21.51 18.76
C MET A 1 25.68 -20.14 18.22
N PRO A 2 26.65 -19.24 17.98
CA PRO A 2 26.39 -17.84 17.60
C PRO A 2 25.72 -17.69 16.22
N ASP A 3 25.95 -18.63 15.31
CA ASP A 3 25.42 -18.63 13.93
C ASP A 3 23.88 -18.74 13.85
N ALA A 4 23.27 -19.52 14.74
CA ALA A 4 21.82 -19.67 14.81
C ALA A 4 21.11 -18.38 15.27
N VAL A 5 21.76 -17.60 16.16
CA VAL A 5 21.21 -16.34 16.66
C VAL A 5 21.24 -15.27 15.58
N GLU A 6 22.33 -15.17 14.82
CA GLU A 6 22.46 -14.23 13.71
C GLU A 6 21.47 -14.54 12.59
N THR A 7 21.32 -15.82 12.24
CA THR A 7 20.33 -16.25 11.24
C THR A 7 18.90 -15.88 11.65
N TYR A 8 18.55 -16.09 12.92
CA TYR A 8 17.24 -15.72 13.45
C TYR A 8 16.99 -14.21 13.39
N LYS A 9 17.99 -13.41 13.75
CA LYS A 9 17.93 -11.95 13.66
C LYS A 9 17.68 -11.48 12.22
N ASN A 10 18.40 -12.03 11.24
CA ASN A 10 18.22 -11.72 9.82
C ASN A 10 16.80 -12.05 9.32
N ILE A 11 16.20 -13.15 9.80
CA ILE A 11 14.83 -13.52 9.47
C ILE A 11 13.83 -12.48 10.00
N LEU A 12 14.01 -12.01 11.25
CA LEU A 12 13.14 -10.98 11.82
C LEU A 12 13.25 -9.65 11.06
N GLU A 13 14.47 -9.22 10.75
CA GLU A 13 14.71 -7.97 10.01
C GLU A 13 14.08 -8.02 8.60
N SER A 14 14.19 -9.15 7.91
CA SER A 14 13.56 -9.36 6.60
C SER A 14 12.03 -9.28 6.68
N ARG A 15 11.43 -9.90 7.70
CA ARG A 15 9.97 -9.85 7.93
C ARG A 15 9.50 -8.43 8.24
N ASP A 16 10.20 -7.72 9.13
CA ASP A 16 9.89 -6.34 9.47
C ASP A 16 9.98 -5.42 8.25
N LYS A 17 11.02 -5.60 7.43
CA LYS A 17 11.19 -4.84 6.18
C LYS A 17 10.01 -5.06 5.23
N ALA A 18 9.61 -6.31 5.00
CA ALA A 18 8.48 -6.63 4.13
C ALA A 18 7.17 -5.99 4.61
N ILE A 19 6.90 -6.04 5.92
CA ILE A 19 5.71 -5.41 6.51
C ILE A 19 5.76 -3.89 6.32
N ARG A 20 6.90 -3.24 6.58
CA ARG A 20 7.06 -1.79 6.40
C ARG A 20 6.83 -1.37 4.95
N GLU A 21 7.41 -2.08 3.99
CA GLU A 21 7.19 -1.82 2.56
C GLU A 21 5.71 -1.97 2.18
N SER A 22 5.03 -2.97 2.75
CA SER A 22 3.60 -3.14 2.53
C SER A 22 2.79 -1.96 3.06
N TRP A 23 3.15 -1.42 4.23
CA TRP A 23 2.53 -0.21 4.77
C TRP A 23 2.82 1.03 3.93
N VAL A 24 4.03 1.17 3.36
CA VAL A 24 4.35 2.28 2.44
C VAL A 24 3.38 2.28 1.27
N LYS A 25 3.14 1.14 0.63
CA LYS A 25 2.17 1.02 -0.48
C LYS A 25 0.74 1.37 -0.05
N THR A 26 0.34 0.95 1.14
CA THR A 26 -0.97 1.35 1.71
C THR A 26 -1.06 2.86 1.91
N MET A 27 0.01 3.50 2.40
CA MET A 27 0.05 4.94 2.62
C MET A 27 0.07 5.73 1.30
N GLU A 28 0.74 5.23 0.26
CA GLU A 28 0.67 5.81 -1.08
C GLU A 28 -0.76 5.79 -1.63
N ALA A 29 -1.46 4.64 -1.54
CA ALA A 29 -2.87 4.54 -1.94
C ALA A 29 -3.77 5.48 -1.13
N ARG A 30 -3.48 5.67 0.16
CA ARG A 30 -4.21 6.62 1.02
C ARG A 30 -4.05 8.06 0.54
N LEU A 31 -2.84 8.50 0.20
CA LEU A 31 -2.59 9.85 -0.31
C LEU A 31 -3.37 10.11 -1.60
N VAL A 32 -3.35 9.16 -2.54
CA VAL A 32 -4.12 9.28 -3.79
C VAL A 32 -5.62 9.32 -3.53
N ARG A 33 -6.12 8.52 -2.60
CA ARG A 33 -7.53 8.56 -2.18
C ARG A 33 -7.93 9.92 -1.60
N GLU A 34 -7.10 10.50 -0.74
CA GLU A 34 -7.37 11.82 -0.13
C GLU A 34 -7.41 12.91 -1.20
N GLU A 35 -6.51 12.85 -2.19
CA GLU A 35 -6.51 13.81 -3.31
C GLU A 35 -7.70 13.61 -4.26
N LEU A 36 -8.05 12.36 -4.56
CA LEU A 36 -9.25 12.03 -5.33
C LEU A 36 -10.52 12.56 -4.65
N GLN A 37 -10.62 12.44 -3.32
CA GLN A 37 -11.76 12.97 -2.56
C GLN A 37 -11.84 14.51 -2.64
N LYS A 38 -10.70 15.21 -2.62
CA LYS A 38 -10.69 16.66 -2.81
C LYS A 38 -11.14 17.03 -4.23
N CYS A 39 -10.61 16.34 -5.25
CA CYS A 39 -10.99 16.55 -6.64
C CYS A 39 -12.50 16.37 -6.84
N GLN A 40 -13.07 15.28 -6.33
CA GLN A 40 -14.52 15.01 -6.41
C GLN A 40 -15.37 16.09 -5.72
N ARG A 41 -14.89 16.62 -4.58
CA ARG A 41 -15.57 17.71 -3.88
C ARG A 41 -15.50 19.04 -4.63
N TYR A 42 -14.37 19.32 -5.28
CA TYR A 42 -14.14 20.57 -5.99
C TYR A 42 -14.86 20.62 -7.34
N GLU A 43 -14.77 19.54 -8.13
CA GLU A 43 -15.32 19.46 -9.49
C GLU A 43 -16.83 19.22 -9.53
N GLY A 44 -17.42 18.74 -8.42
CA GLY A 44 -18.85 18.44 -8.33
C GLY A 44 -19.27 17.49 -9.45
N VAL A 45 -20.28 17.88 -10.23
CA VAL A 45 -20.82 17.06 -11.34
C VAL A 45 -19.78 16.73 -12.44
N ASN A 46 -18.69 17.50 -12.56
CA ASN A 46 -17.66 17.28 -13.59
C ASN A 46 -16.59 16.24 -13.19
N HIS A 47 -16.68 15.64 -12.00
CA HIS A 47 -15.63 14.78 -11.46
C HIS A 47 -15.29 13.56 -12.34
N TYR A 48 -16.22 13.10 -13.18
CA TYR A 48 -16.01 11.95 -14.07
C TYR A 48 -14.93 12.21 -15.14
N GLN A 49 -14.78 13.45 -15.58
CA GLN A 49 -13.78 13.82 -16.57
C GLN A 49 -12.51 14.34 -15.87
N SER A 50 -12.66 15.28 -14.94
CA SER A 50 -11.52 15.95 -14.29
C SER A 50 -10.73 15.03 -13.35
N CYS A 51 -11.39 14.12 -12.63
CA CYS A 51 -10.75 13.27 -11.63
C CYS A 51 -10.41 11.86 -12.14
N LYS A 52 -10.57 11.60 -13.45
CA LYS A 52 -10.42 10.26 -14.04
C LYS A 52 -9.03 9.68 -13.78
N GLU A 53 -7.98 10.46 -14.01
CA GLU A 53 -6.59 10.00 -13.85
C GLU A 53 -6.28 9.61 -12.40
N LEU A 54 -6.78 10.40 -11.43
CA LEU A 54 -6.64 10.08 -10.00
C LEU A 54 -7.41 8.81 -9.64
N ALA A 55 -8.58 8.59 -10.22
CA ALA A 55 -9.38 7.40 -10.00
C ALA A 55 -8.70 6.14 -10.57
N GLU A 56 -8.19 6.20 -11.80
CA GLU A 56 -7.45 5.11 -12.44
C GLU A 56 -6.18 4.77 -11.64
N LYS A 57 -5.39 5.78 -11.27
CA LYS A 57 -4.20 5.60 -10.42
C LYS A 57 -4.55 4.96 -9.08
N TYR A 58 -5.64 5.38 -8.44
CA TYR A 58 -6.07 4.79 -7.18
C TYR A 58 -6.44 3.31 -7.35
N ILE A 59 -7.18 2.96 -8.40
CA ILE A 59 -7.55 1.57 -8.71
C ILE A 59 -6.30 0.71 -8.96
N ASP A 60 -5.31 1.25 -9.67
CA ASP A 60 -4.05 0.55 -9.91
C ASP A 60 -3.27 0.31 -8.61
N LEU A 61 -3.17 1.32 -7.73
CA LEU A 61 -2.51 1.16 -6.44
C LEU A 61 -3.21 0.12 -5.55
N LEU A 62 -4.55 0.04 -5.59
CA LEU A 62 -5.31 -0.92 -4.78
C LEU A 62 -4.99 -2.39 -5.09
N LYS A 63 -4.45 -2.71 -6.27
CA LYS A 63 -4.03 -4.07 -6.63
C LYS A 63 -2.93 -4.58 -5.69
N ASP A 64 -2.03 -3.70 -5.27
CA ASP A 64 -0.84 -4.02 -4.47
C ASP A 64 -0.80 -3.40 -3.07
N ALA A 65 -1.69 -2.45 -2.77
CA ALA A 65 -1.69 -1.70 -1.52
C ALA A 65 -2.16 -2.50 -0.29
N LYS A 66 -2.68 -3.73 -0.46
CA LYS A 66 -3.09 -4.56 0.67
C LYS A 66 -1.88 -5.02 1.48
N VAL A 67 -1.96 -4.85 2.79
CA VAL A 67 -0.93 -5.38 3.71
C VAL A 67 -0.92 -6.89 3.63
N LYS A 68 0.15 -7.46 3.06
CA LYS A 68 0.41 -8.90 3.08
C LYS A 68 1.23 -9.20 4.33
N GLY A 69 0.70 -10.02 5.23
CA GLY A 69 1.45 -10.49 6.39
C GLY A 69 2.66 -11.36 5.97
N TYR A 70 3.54 -11.67 6.91
CA TYR A 70 4.69 -12.54 6.64
C TYR A 70 4.31 -14.03 6.52
N THR A 71 3.12 -14.42 7.00
CA THR A 71 2.55 -15.75 6.82
C THR A 71 1.62 -15.75 5.63
N THR A 72 1.95 -16.52 4.59
CA THR A 72 0.99 -16.90 3.55
C THR A 72 0.06 -17.96 4.14
N ILE A 73 -1.17 -17.57 4.47
CA ILE A 73 -2.24 -18.55 4.69
C ILE A 73 -2.83 -18.79 3.31
N ASP A 74 -2.40 -19.87 2.66
CA ASP A 74 -3.03 -20.30 1.41
C ASP A 74 -4.49 -20.65 1.73
N ALA A 75 -5.42 -19.93 1.10
CA ALA A 75 -6.86 -20.13 1.24
C ALA A 75 -7.39 -21.03 0.13
#